data_AF-A0A9W3D4P7-F1
#
_entry.id   AF-A0A9W3D4P7-F1
#
_cell.length_a   1.000
_cell.length_b   1.000
_cell.length_c   1.000
_cell.angle_alpha   90.00
_cell.angle_beta   90.00
_cell.angle_gamma   90.00
#
_symmetry.space_group_name_H-M   'P 1'
#
loop_
_entity.id
_entity.type
_entity.pdbx_description
1 polymer ?
#
loop_
_entity_poly.entity_id
_entity_poly.type
_entity_poly.pdbx_seq_one_letter_code
_entity_poly.pdbx_strand_id
1 'polypeptide(L)'
;MMKRKEHEKGSRSISILEPIALDLKKKKTKTRSSRKDNGVGGSDKSRPGKKRHHVIPYDMQVETLIRLPGKSLMKFLCVSKTWYSLIRSQRFVASYYAAKPSRFVAAFTNCVLADPKRLFVFSGEEEEEENSSSSLVANLDMTIPSVTLSHGSFKYSSVHGFMACNDGTTFIICNPSTGQVITFPCKATGTRLGYDPVGDQFKALTLLTSRFDHLHNPSLMCTHEVITLGRGGRVVSRSRFTSPPYDPITMGLTINGFMYYGASLPLREDNLFLVCFDVRNERILSFIPTPTDALVWQGFSSLIEYKGKLAFVVPNCQGLSFDRFDLWILEDVTKHEWSRQSFQLPLSLPFTVGMGQRMISQGTNKAGEIIFSPAILPGRAQPFYVFYFNPVTNKTRRVRIHGVADTEDFWSRYGLTDTWQLWKRADCLRGSLLGSS
;
A
#
# COMPACT_ATOMS: atom_id res chain seq x y z
N MET A 1 53.07 49.02 20.96
CA MET A 1 51.64 49.32 20.67
C MET A 1 50.79 48.53 21.66
N MET A 2 49.66 49.10 22.09
CA MET A 2 48.94 48.88 23.36
C MET A 2 48.33 47.49 23.66
N LYS A 3 48.51 47.06 24.92
CA LYS A 3 47.55 46.53 25.92
C LYS A 3 46.06 46.27 25.57
N ARG A 4 45.59 45.07 25.99
CA ARG A 4 44.44 44.77 26.91
C ARG A 4 42.98 44.93 26.40
N LYS A 5 42.17 43.86 26.49
CA LYS A 5 40.99 43.70 27.39
C LYS A 5 40.00 42.61 26.93
N GLU A 6 39.54 41.82 27.90
CA GLU A 6 38.30 41.05 27.89
C GLU A 6 37.06 41.93 27.73
N HIS A 7 35.96 41.36 27.22
CA HIS A 7 34.62 41.68 27.71
C HIS A 7 33.63 40.52 27.44
N GLU A 8 33.12 39.95 28.54
CA GLU A 8 31.87 39.20 28.63
C GLU A 8 30.63 40.03 28.24
N LYS A 9 29.60 39.33 27.73
CA LYS A 9 28.13 39.52 27.92
C LYS A 9 27.45 38.71 26.80
N GLY A 10 26.44 37.86 26.99
CA GLY A 10 25.59 37.51 28.11
C GLY A 10 24.36 36.82 27.53
N SER A 11 24.00 35.66 28.09
CA SER A 11 22.67 35.04 28.17
C SER A 11 21.66 35.22 27.03
N ARG A 12 21.26 34.09 26.40
CA ARG A 12 19.86 33.62 26.44
C ARG A 12 19.79 32.14 26.07
N SER A 13 19.61 31.34 27.12
CA SER A 13 19.03 30.00 27.07
C SER A 13 17.77 29.98 26.19
N ILE A 14 17.78 29.23 25.10
CA ILE A 14 16.54 28.87 24.40
C ILE A 14 16.07 27.56 25.03
N SER A 15 15.03 27.72 25.83
CA SER A 15 14.27 26.70 26.54
C SER A 15 13.93 25.49 25.69
N ILE A 16 14.20 24.32 26.27
CA ILE A 16 13.59 23.03 25.95
C ILE A 16 12.07 23.24 25.85
N LEU A 17 11.51 23.02 24.66
CA LEU A 17 10.06 22.90 24.49
C LEU A 17 9.64 21.55 25.06
N GLU A 18 9.11 21.57 26.29
CA GLU A 18 8.42 20.44 26.89
C GLU A 18 7.19 20.04 26.07
N PRO A 19 6.80 18.75 26.11
CA PRO A 19 5.65 18.24 25.37
C PRO A 19 4.34 18.88 25.85
N ILE A 20 3.53 19.33 24.89
CA ILE A 20 2.19 19.87 25.13
C ILE A 20 1.31 18.76 25.71
N ALA A 21 0.95 18.89 26.99
CA ALA A 21 -0.07 18.06 27.63
C ALA A 21 -1.46 18.40 27.08
N LEU A 22 -2.13 17.42 26.47
CA LEU A 22 -3.54 17.51 26.07
C LEU A 22 -4.44 17.34 27.31
N ASP A 23 -4.83 18.45 27.92
CA ASP A 23 -5.86 18.51 28.98
C ASP A 23 -7.25 18.22 28.38
N LEU A 24 -7.74 16.98 28.56
CA LEU A 24 -9.10 16.56 28.23
C LEU A 24 -10.11 17.13 29.25
N LYS A 25 -10.33 18.45 29.22
CA LYS A 25 -11.48 19.04 29.91
C LYS A 25 -12.75 18.88 29.09
N LYS A 26 -13.62 17.97 29.57
CA LYS A 26 -15.03 17.82 29.18
C LYS A 26 -15.73 19.19 29.15
N LYS A 27 -15.94 19.74 27.96
CA LYS A 27 -16.87 20.87 27.76
C LYS A 27 -18.30 20.34 27.88
N LYS A 28 -18.94 20.60 29.02
CA LYS A 28 -20.39 20.47 29.19
C LYS A 28 -21.08 21.50 28.30
N THR A 29 -21.77 21.04 27.25
CA THR A 29 -22.65 21.89 26.45
C THR A 29 -23.87 22.25 27.27
N LYS A 30 -23.99 23.54 27.65
CA LYS A 30 -25.20 24.13 28.24
C LYS A 30 -26.30 24.19 27.18
N THR A 31 -27.35 23.39 27.34
CA THR A 31 -28.60 23.55 26.59
C THR A 31 -29.38 24.72 27.19
N ARG A 32 -29.65 25.75 26.39
CA ARG A 32 -30.54 26.88 26.70
C ARG A 32 -31.95 26.34 26.98
N SER A 33 -32.46 26.49 28.22
CA SER A 33 -33.88 26.31 28.53
C SER A 33 -34.62 27.64 28.29
N SER A 34 -35.60 27.60 27.39
CA SER A 34 -36.59 28.66 27.21
C SER A 34 -37.53 28.76 28.41
N ARG A 35 -37.97 30.00 28.68
CA ARG A 35 -38.93 30.43 29.70
C ARG A 35 -40.22 29.58 29.69
N LYS A 36 -40.74 29.27 30.88
CA LYS A 36 -42.15 28.91 31.10
C LYS A 36 -42.79 30.00 31.96
N ASP A 37 -43.77 30.68 31.38
CA ASP A 37 -44.83 31.37 32.11
C ASP A 37 -45.96 30.39 32.45
N ASN A 38 -46.66 30.69 33.53
CA ASN A 38 -47.77 29.93 34.10
C ASN A 38 -49.06 30.04 33.28
N GLY A 39 -49.89 28.99 33.31
CA GLY A 39 -51.26 29.02 32.80
C GLY A 39 -52.00 27.70 33.02
N VAL A 40 -53.01 27.76 33.88
CA VAL A 40 -53.89 26.67 34.38
C VAL A 40 -54.96 26.28 33.35
N GLY A 41 -55.38 25.01 33.36
CA GLY A 41 -56.79 24.64 33.10
C GLY A 41 -57.10 23.76 31.88
N GLY A 42 -57.45 22.50 32.16
CA GLY A 42 -58.70 21.92 31.66
C GLY A 42 -58.73 21.16 30.32
N SER A 43 -59.29 19.95 30.43
CA SER A 43 -59.97 19.12 29.42
C SER A 43 -59.14 18.07 28.67
N ASP A 44 -59.52 16.85 29.01
CA ASP A 44 -59.11 15.55 28.52
C ASP A 44 -59.60 15.34 27.08
N LYS A 45 -58.67 15.23 26.13
CA LYS A 45 -58.94 14.68 24.79
C LYS A 45 -57.75 13.83 24.36
N SER A 46 -58.01 12.52 24.32
CA SER A 46 -57.18 11.43 23.81
C SER A 46 -56.35 11.81 22.58
N ARG A 47 -55.01 11.80 22.73
CA ARG A 47 -54.07 11.86 21.59
C ARG A 47 -53.79 10.45 21.07
N PRO A 48 -53.71 10.23 19.74
CA PRO A 48 -53.42 8.92 19.18
C PRO A 48 -51.98 8.51 19.53
N GLY A 49 -51.79 7.21 19.74
CA GLY A 49 -50.57 6.63 20.31
C GLY A 49 -49.27 7.18 19.71
N LYS A 50 -48.43 7.77 20.57
CA LYS A 50 -47.01 7.98 20.27
C LYS A 50 -46.42 6.62 19.91
N LYS A 51 -46.14 6.38 18.62
CA LYS A 51 -45.23 5.30 18.21
C LYS A 51 -43.93 5.53 18.98
N ARG A 52 -43.66 4.69 19.97
CA ARG A 52 -42.36 4.66 20.63
C ARG A 52 -41.37 4.21 19.56
N HIS A 53 -40.68 5.16 18.95
CA HIS A 53 -39.49 4.84 18.18
C HIS A 53 -38.49 4.28 19.19
N HIS A 54 -38.37 2.96 19.23
CA HIS A 54 -37.27 2.30 19.92
C HIS A 54 -35.98 2.71 19.20
N VAL A 55 -35.35 3.77 19.70
CA VAL A 55 -34.05 4.21 19.21
C VAL A 55 -33.03 3.22 19.74
N ILE A 56 -32.51 2.37 18.85
CA ILE A 56 -31.40 1.48 19.17
C ILE A 56 -30.24 2.37 19.68
N PRO A 57 -29.67 2.12 20.87
CA PRO A 57 -28.53 2.87 21.37
C PRO A 57 -27.39 2.91 20.35
N TYR A 58 -26.65 4.02 20.29
CA TYR A 58 -25.58 4.21 19.30
C TYR A 58 -24.55 3.07 19.31
N ASP A 59 -24.14 2.63 20.49
CA ASP A 59 -23.14 1.57 20.66
C ASP A 59 -23.64 0.23 20.11
N MET A 60 -24.92 -0.09 20.33
CA MET A 60 -25.55 -1.30 19.78
C MET A 60 -25.62 -1.25 18.24
N GLN A 61 -25.81 -0.08 17.64
CA GLN A 61 -25.76 0.07 16.18
C GLN A 61 -24.34 -0.20 15.66
N VAL A 62 -23.33 0.36 16.33
CA VAL A 62 -21.92 0.14 15.98
C VAL A 62 -21.56 -1.34 16.04
N GLU A 63 -21.85 -2.01 17.16
CA GLU A 63 -21.55 -3.43 17.34
C GLU A 63 -22.28 -4.31 16.31
N THR A 64 -23.55 -4.00 16.03
CA THR A 64 -24.32 -4.73 15.01
C THR A 64 -23.69 -4.57 13.63
N LEU A 65 -23.35 -3.34 13.25
CA LEU A 65 -22.80 -3.04 11.93
C LEU A 65 -21.38 -3.60 11.77
N ILE A 66 -20.55 -3.60 12.82
CA ILE A 66 -19.20 -4.16 12.77
C ILE A 66 -19.19 -5.66 12.43
N ARG A 67 -20.20 -6.40 12.89
CA ARG A 67 -20.30 -7.85 12.62
C ARG A 67 -20.62 -8.16 11.16
N LEU A 68 -21.20 -7.23 10.42
CA LEU A 68 -21.63 -7.47 9.04
C LEU A 68 -20.44 -7.56 8.07
N PRO A 69 -20.59 -8.30 6.95
CA PRO A 69 -19.65 -8.22 5.84
C PRO A 69 -19.64 -6.85 5.17
N GLY A 70 -18.49 -6.45 4.61
CA GLY A 70 -18.33 -5.14 3.95
C GLY A 70 -19.35 -4.90 2.82
N LYS A 71 -19.63 -5.93 2.01
CA LYS A 71 -20.65 -5.87 0.94
C LYS A 71 -22.06 -5.56 1.50
N SER A 72 -22.40 -6.10 2.67
CA SER A 72 -23.68 -5.82 3.34
C SER A 72 -23.73 -4.39 3.89
N LEU A 73 -22.63 -3.91 4.47
CA LEU A 73 -22.50 -2.52 4.92
C LEU A 73 -22.76 -1.51 3.80
N MET A 74 -22.26 -1.80 2.59
CA MET A 74 -22.51 -0.94 1.43
C MET A 74 -24.01 -0.81 1.09
N LYS A 75 -24.80 -1.87 1.29
CA LYS A 75 -26.26 -1.81 1.12
C LYS A 75 -26.93 -0.98 2.22
N PHE A 76 -26.41 -1.07 3.44
CA PHE A 76 -26.92 -0.33 4.60
C PHE A 76 -26.68 1.18 4.57
N LEU A 77 -25.77 1.66 3.71
CA LEU A 77 -25.61 3.09 3.43
C LEU A 77 -26.90 3.75 2.96
N CYS A 78 -27.79 3.01 2.30
CA CYS A 78 -29.05 3.54 1.77
C CYS A 78 -30.23 3.46 2.75
N VAL A 79 -30.05 2.82 3.91
CA VAL A 79 -31.16 2.52 4.84
C VAL A 79 -31.49 3.70 5.76
N SER A 80 -30.49 4.45 6.22
CA SER A 80 -30.74 5.68 6.99
C SER A 80 -29.58 6.67 6.88
N LYS A 81 -29.88 7.96 7.06
CA LYS A 81 -28.85 9.03 7.13
C LYS A 81 -27.88 8.82 8.29
N THR A 82 -28.37 8.28 9.41
CA THR A 82 -27.54 7.98 10.59
C THR A 82 -26.55 6.88 10.28
N TRP A 83 -26.99 5.77 9.69
CA TRP A 83 -26.12 4.66 9.30
C TRP A 83 -25.16 5.05 8.18
N TYR A 84 -25.63 5.85 7.22
CA TYR A 84 -24.76 6.46 6.22
C TYR A 84 -23.61 7.25 6.85
N SER A 85 -23.90 8.12 7.82
CA SER A 85 -22.87 8.89 8.52
C SER A 85 -21.97 8.03 9.39
N LEU A 86 -22.54 7.01 10.05
CA LEU A 86 -21.84 6.13 10.96
C LEU A 86 -20.83 5.24 10.23
N ILE A 87 -21.30 4.50 9.24
CA ILE A 87 -20.48 3.56 8.44
C ILE A 87 -19.32 4.29 7.75
N ARG A 88 -19.55 5.56 7.37
CA ARG A 88 -18.53 6.41 6.72
C ARG A 88 -17.64 7.18 7.68
N SER A 89 -17.83 7.05 8.99
CA SER A 89 -16.98 7.73 9.97
C SER A 89 -15.63 7.02 10.09
N GLN A 90 -14.55 7.78 10.22
CA GLN A 90 -13.20 7.23 10.38
C GLN A 90 -13.10 6.32 11.60
N ARG A 91 -13.80 6.67 12.69
CA ARG A 91 -13.88 5.86 13.91
C ARG A 91 -14.51 4.49 13.64
N PHE A 92 -15.65 4.45 12.93
CA PHE A 92 -16.28 3.17 12.58
C PHE A 92 -15.38 2.33 11.69
N VAL A 93 -14.76 2.94 10.66
CA VAL A 93 -13.86 2.25 9.74
C VAL A 93 -12.67 1.65 10.49
N ALA A 94 -12.05 2.41 11.39
CA ALA A 94 -10.95 1.91 12.23
C ALA A 94 -11.40 0.75 13.13
N SER A 95 -12.55 0.88 13.81
CA SER A 95 -13.10 -0.19 14.65
C SER A 95 -13.48 -1.44 13.83
N TYR A 96 -14.04 -1.24 12.63
CA TYR A 96 -14.40 -2.31 11.71
C TYR A 96 -13.16 -3.10 11.27
N TYR A 97 -12.08 -2.42 10.86
CA TYR A 97 -10.83 -3.09 10.49
C TYR A 97 -10.15 -3.78 11.67
N ALA A 98 -10.22 -3.20 12.87
CA ALA A 98 -9.66 -3.80 14.07
C ALA A 98 -10.40 -5.09 14.48
N ALA A 99 -11.72 -5.12 14.29
CA ALA A 99 -12.58 -6.24 14.70
C ALA A 99 -12.71 -7.36 13.65
N LYS A 100 -12.21 -7.16 12.43
CA LYS A 100 -12.26 -8.15 11.35
C LYS A 100 -10.97 -8.98 11.27
N PRO A 101 -11.07 -10.26 10.88
CA PRO A 101 -9.91 -11.08 10.61
C PRO A 101 -9.04 -10.42 9.54
N SER A 102 -7.75 -10.75 9.56
CA SER A 102 -6.83 -10.31 8.51
C SER A 102 -7.33 -10.82 7.16
N ARG A 103 -7.20 -10.01 6.11
CA ARG A 103 -7.60 -10.39 4.75
C ARG A 103 -6.39 -10.26 3.84
N PHE A 104 -6.14 -11.27 3.02
CA PHE A 104 -5.11 -11.19 1.99
C PHE A 104 -5.73 -10.85 0.63
N VAL A 105 -4.91 -10.28 -0.25
CA VAL A 105 -5.27 -9.99 -1.65
C VAL A 105 -4.17 -10.56 -2.54
N ALA A 106 -4.54 -11.36 -3.52
CA ALA A 106 -3.65 -11.84 -4.57
C ALA A 106 -4.11 -11.23 -5.90
N ALA A 107 -3.18 -10.61 -6.63
CA ALA A 107 -3.48 -9.96 -7.89
C ALA A 107 -2.42 -10.26 -8.95
N PHE A 108 -2.88 -10.61 -10.15
CA PHE A 108 -2.00 -10.88 -11.29
C PHE A 108 -2.69 -10.50 -12.59
N THR A 109 -1.87 -10.32 -13.63
CA THR A 109 -2.37 -10.11 -14.99
C THR A 109 -2.01 -11.28 -15.89
N ASN A 110 -2.86 -11.57 -16.87
CA ASN A 110 -2.58 -12.52 -17.94
C ASN A 110 -1.77 -11.89 -19.10
N CYS A 111 -1.01 -10.82 -18.84
CA CYS A 111 -0.31 -10.08 -19.88
C CYS A 111 0.94 -10.81 -20.35
N VAL A 112 0.93 -11.21 -21.62
CA VAL A 112 2.14 -11.49 -22.38
C VAL A 112 2.03 -10.72 -23.68
N LEU A 113 2.98 -9.81 -23.93
CA LEU A 113 3.25 -9.13 -25.21
C LEU A 113 2.02 -9.02 -26.16
N ALA A 114 1.25 -7.94 -25.94
CA ALA A 114 0.31 -7.28 -26.86
C ALA A 114 -1.23 -7.44 -26.68
N ASP A 115 -1.87 -8.56 -26.31
CA ASP A 115 -3.35 -8.64 -26.33
C ASP A 115 -4.01 -9.57 -25.28
N PRO A 116 -5.36 -9.47 -25.09
CA PRO A 116 -6.01 -8.63 -24.10
C PRO A 116 -5.78 -9.06 -22.66
N LYS A 117 -5.69 -8.03 -21.83
CA LYS A 117 -4.96 -8.03 -20.59
C LYS A 117 -5.92 -7.73 -19.46
N ARG A 118 -6.10 -8.65 -18.52
CA ARG A 118 -7.03 -8.51 -17.41
C ARG A 118 -6.25 -8.55 -16.12
N LEU A 119 -6.61 -7.67 -15.20
CA LEU A 119 -6.19 -7.77 -13.81
C LEU A 119 -7.22 -8.62 -13.07
N PHE A 120 -6.77 -9.76 -12.56
CA PHE A 120 -7.55 -10.59 -11.66
C PHE A 120 -7.20 -10.21 -10.23
N VAL A 121 -8.23 -10.04 -9.40
CA VAL A 121 -8.06 -9.73 -7.99
C VAL A 121 -8.83 -10.75 -7.18
N PHE A 122 -8.08 -11.50 -6.40
CA PHE A 122 -8.57 -12.52 -5.50
C PHE A 122 -8.40 -12.04 -4.06
N SER A 123 -9.30 -12.46 -3.19
CA SER A 123 -9.13 -12.26 -1.75
C SER A 123 -9.62 -13.46 -0.94
N GLY A 124 -9.10 -13.57 0.27
CA GLY A 124 -9.55 -14.52 1.26
C GLY A 124 -9.29 -13.99 2.66
N GLU A 125 -10.00 -14.56 3.63
CA GLU A 125 -9.80 -14.28 5.05
C GLU A 125 -8.70 -15.19 5.59
N GLU A 126 -7.79 -14.64 6.40
CA GLU A 126 -6.89 -15.43 7.23
C GLU A 126 -7.65 -15.77 8.52
N GLU A 127 -8.02 -17.03 8.67
CA GLU A 127 -8.61 -17.53 9.91
C GLU A 127 -7.52 -17.55 11.01
N GLU A 128 -7.88 -17.09 12.21
CA GLU A 128 -6.98 -17.05 13.37
C GLU A 128 -6.77 -18.43 14.02
N GLU A 129 -7.16 -19.52 13.37
CA GLU A 129 -7.06 -20.85 13.96
C GLU A 129 -5.60 -21.17 14.33
N GLU A 130 -5.40 -21.49 15.61
CA GLU A 130 -4.12 -21.89 16.23
C GLU A 130 -3.51 -23.14 15.57
N ASN A 131 -4.32 -23.86 14.78
CA ASN A 131 -3.88 -24.98 13.97
C ASN A 131 -3.50 -24.52 12.57
N SER A 132 -2.24 -24.08 12.40
CA SER A 132 -1.32 -24.40 11.29
C SER A 132 -1.93 -24.77 9.93
N SER A 133 -3.00 -24.09 9.47
CA SER A 133 -3.69 -24.53 8.28
C SER A 133 -2.74 -24.30 7.12
N SER A 134 -2.36 -25.40 6.46
CA SER A 134 -1.41 -25.36 5.35
C SER A 134 -2.02 -24.73 4.08
N SER A 135 -3.23 -24.19 4.18
CA SER A 135 -4.02 -23.71 3.05
C SER A 135 -5.00 -22.61 3.42
N LEU A 136 -5.17 -21.64 2.51
CA LEU A 136 -6.21 -20.63 2.52
C LEU A 136 -7.01 -20.71 1.22
N VAL A 137 -8.24 -20.20 1.21
CA VAL A 137 -9.08 -20.15 0.02
C VAL A 137 -9.22 -18.71 -0.44
N ALA A 138 -8.93 -18.46 -1.72
CA ALA A 138 -9.14 -17.18 -2.35
C ALA A 138 -10.32 -17.24 -3.32
N ASN A 139 -11.19 -16.24 -3.25
CA ASN A 139 -12.29 -16.05 -4.16
C ASN A 139 -11.94 -14.96 -5.18
N LEU A 140 -12.34 -15.16 -6.44
CA LEU A 140 -12.24 -14.11 -7.46
C LEU A 140 -13.24 -13.00 -7.14
N ASP A 141 -12.75 -11.90 -6.58
CA ASP A 141 -13.60 -10.77 -6.19
C ASP A 141 -13.95 -9.88 -7.38
N MET A 142 -12.97 -9.66 -8.27
CA MET A 142 -13.15 -8.78 -9.42
C MET A 142 -12.16 -9.05 -10.54
N THR A 143 -12.56 -8.69 -11.75
CA THR A 143 -11.71 -8.71 -12.95
C THR A 143 -11.79 -7.34 -13.61
N ILE A 144 -10.63 -6.69 -13.81
CA ILE A 144 -10.55 -5.39 -14.50
C ILE A 144 -10.05 -5.65 -15.93
N PRO A 145 -10.84 -5.35 -16.97
CA PRO A 145 -10.42 -5.54 -18.35
C PRO A 145 -9.39 -4.49 -18.77
N SER A 146 -8.64 -4.80 -19.83
CA SER A 146 -7.71 -3.90 -20.52
C SER A 146 -6.54 -3.35 -19.68
N VAL A 147 -6.10 -4.07 -18.65
CA VAL A 147 -4.99 -3.67 -17.76
C VAL A 147 -3.68 -4.30 -18.20
N THR A 148 -2.80 -3.51 -18.82
CA THR A 148 -1.45 -3.96 -19.23
C THR A 148 -0.40 -3.65 -18.18
N LEU A 149 0.32 -4.65 -17.71
CA LEU A 149 1.38 -4.41 -16.74
C LEU A 149 2.74 -4.88 -17.30
N SER A 150 3.65 -3.96 -17.61
CA SER A 150 4.98 -4.22 -18.21
C SER A 150 5.85 -5.23 -17.44
N HIS A 151 6.37 -6.29 -18.04
CA HIS A 151 7.13 -7.34 -17.34
C HIS A 151 8.28 -6.78 -16.46
N GLY A 152 8.47 -7.30 -15.23
CA GLY A 152 9.76 -7.19 -14.53
C GLY A 152 9.89 -6.44 -13.19
N SER A 153 8.88 -5.75 -12.63
CA SER A 153 8.98 -5.21 -11.26
C SER A 153 7.61 -4.85 -10.66
N PHE A 154 7.54 -4.80 -9.33
CA PHE A 154 6.36 -4.62 -8.47
C PHE A 154 5.46 -3.46 -8.92
N LYS A 155 4.14 -3.69 -9.06
CA LYS A 155 3.24 -2.72 -9.73
C LYS A 155 2.01 -2.35 -8.92
N TYR A 156 1.83 -2.98 -7.76
CA TYR A 156 0.69 -2.75 -6.92
C TYR A 156 1.16 -2.01 -5.68
N SER A 157 0.51 -0.89 -5.39
CA SER A 157 0.55 -0.28 -4.07
C SER A 157 -0.73 -0.65 -3.34
N SER A 158 -0.62 -0.98 -2.05
CA SER A 158 -1.77 -1.14 -1.17
C SER A 158 -1.75 -0.01 -0.15
N VAL A 159 -2.82 0.78 -0.11
CA VAL A 159 -2.95 1.90 0.82
C VAL A 159 -4.35 1.89 1.39
N HIS A 160 -4.49 1.66 2.71
CA HIS A 160 -5.77 1.65 3.41
C HIS A 160 -6.85 0.74 2.76
N GLY A 161 -6.44 -0.44 2.29
CA GLY A 161 -7.32 -1.43 1.67
C GLY A 161 -7.67 -1.17 0.20
N PHE A 162 -7.20 -0.07 -0.38
CA PHE A 162 -7.21 0.15 -1.81
C PHE A 162 -5.96 -0.43 -2.44
N MET A 163 -6.12 -1.03 -3.62
CA MET A 163 -5.02 -1.47 -4.46
C MET A 163 -4.90 -0.53 -5.65
N ALA A 164 -3.70 -0.08 -5.97
CA ALA A 164 -3.48 0.77 -7.13
C ALA A 164 -2.32 0.29 -8.00
N CYS A 165 -2.48 0.41 -9.31
CA CYS A 165 -1.46 0.08 -10.31
C CYS A 165 -1.46 1.09 -11.47
N ASN A 166 -0.37 1.09 -12.23
CA ASN A 166 -0.18 1.93 -13.40
C ASN A 166 0.09 1.03 -14.62
N ASP A 167 -0.68 1.18 -15.68
CA ASP A 167 -0.53 0.41 -16.93
C ASP A 167 0.39 1.08 -17.97
N GLY A 168 0.99 2.20 -17.60
CA GLY A 168 1.82 3.08 -18.42
C GLY A 168 1.08 4.31 -18.94
N THR A 169 -0.24 4.26 -19.03
CA THR A 169 -1.10 5.34 -19.55
C THR A 169 -2.17 5.78 -18.57
N THR A 170 -2.60 4.86 -17.71
CA THR A 170 -3.74 5.00 -16.81
C THR A 170 -3.32 4.55 -15.43
N PHE A 171 -3.67 5.36 -14.43
CA PHE A 171 -3.59 4.95 -13.04
C PHE A 171 -4.93 4.40 -12.60
N ILE A 172 -4.89 3.17 -12.07
CA ILE A 172 -6.05 2.38 -11.71
C ILE A 172 -6.01 2.21 -10.20
N ILE A 173 -7.08 2.58 -9.52
CA ILE A 173 -7.29 2.35 -8.09
C ILE A 173 -8.54 1.52 -7.95
N CYS A 174 -8.45 0.40 -7.24
CA CYS A 174 -9.60 -0.45 -6.96
C CYS A 174 -9.71 -0.76 -5.48
N ASN A 175 -10.95 -0.97 -5.05
CA ASN A 175 -11.27 -1.48 -3.73
C ASN A 175 -11.80 -2.91 -3.90
N PRO A 176 -10.99 -3.95 -3.59
CA PRO A 176 -11.43 -5.31 -3.84
C PRO A 176 -12.61 -5.72 -2.93
N SER A 177 -12.82 -5.04 -1.80
CA SER A 177 -13.95 -5.32 -0.90
C SER A 177 -15.29 -4.81 -1.43
N THR A 178 -15.28 -3.74 -2.23
CA THR A 178 -16.51 -3.14 -2.79
C THR A 178 -16.65 -3.36 -4.30
N GLY A 179 -15.60 -3.81 -4.99
CA GLY A 179 -15.55 -3.93 -6.44
C GLY A 179 -15.47 -2.59 -7.18
N GLN A 180 -15.33 -1.47 -6.45
CA GLN A 180 -15.20 -0.15 -7.08
C GLN A 180 -13.84 -0.01 -7.77
N VAL A 181 -13.87 0.55 -8.98
CA VAL A 181 -12.69 0.87 -9.78
C VAL A 181 -12.74 2.34 -10.16
N ILE A 182 -11.61 3.02 -10.00
CA ILE A 182 -11.38 4.40 -10.38
C ILE A 182 -10.18 4.39 -11.32
N THR A 183 -10.34 5.02 -12.47
CA THR A 183 -9.27 5.12 -13.47
C THR A 183 -9.15 6.56 -13.93
N PHE A 184 -7.93 7.03 -14.11
CA PHE A 184 -7.68 8.32 -14.75
C PHE A 184 -6.36 8.30 -15.53
N PRO A 185 -6.28 9.08 -16.62
CA PRO A 185 -5.06 9.14 -17.43
C PRO A 185 -3.93 9.75 -16.62
N CYS A 186 -2.77 9.09 -16.67
CA CYS A 186 -1.54 9.54 -16.06
C CYS A 186 -0.50 9.78 -17.15
N LYS A 187 0.20 10.90 -17.04
CA LYS A 187 1.20 11.31 -18.04
C LYS A 187 2.53 10.57 -17.89
N ALA A 188 2.67 9.73 -16.87
CA ALA A 188 3.90 9.01 -16.59
C ALA A 188 3.64 7.67 -15.89
N THR A 189 4.59 6.75 -16.05
CA THR A 189 4.58 5.37 -15.53
C THR A 189 4.85 5.29 -14.01
N GLY A 190 5.25 6.39 -13.38
CA GLY A 190 5.68 6.45 -11.98
C GLY A 190 4.63 6.94 -10.98
N THR A 191 3.33 6.86 -11.29
CA THR A 191 2.29 7.31 -10.35
C THR A 191 2.18 6.40 -9.12
N ARG A 192 2.14 6.98 -7.92
CA ARG A 192 2.08 6.30 -6.62
C ARG A 192 0.90 6.80 -5.80
N LEU A 193 0.18 5.89 -5.13
CA LEU A 193 -0.92 6.26 -4.24
C LEU A 193 -0.40 6.51 -2.82
N GLY A 194 -0.87 7.58 -2.19
CA GLY A 194 -0.67 7.89 -0.79
C GLY A 194 -1.97 8.30 -0.12
N TYR A 195 -1.96 8.32 1.21
CA TYR A 195 -3.10 8.68 2.03
C TYR A 195 -2.68 9.59 3.17
N ASP A 196 -3.39 10.71 3.34
CA ASP A 196 -3.27 11.61 4.48
C ASP A 196 -4.26 11.18 5.57
N PRO A 197 -3.78 10.61 6.70
CA PRO A 197 -4.64 10.16 7.78
C PRO A 197 -5.30 11.29 8.58
N VAL A 198 -4.78 12.52 8.49
CA VAL A 198 -5.35 13.68 9.18
C VAL A 198 -6.44 14.33 8.34
N GLY A 199 -6.19 14.50 7.04
CA GLY A 199 -7.14 15.05 6.09
C GLY A 199 -8.23 14.07 5.61
N ASP A 200 -8.06 12.76 5.84
CA ASP A 200 -8.91 11.69 5.27
C ASP A 200 -8.95 11.79 3.72
N GLN A 201 -7.77 11.94 3.11
CA GLN A 201 -7.63 12.18 1.68
C GLN A 201 -6.60 11.26 1.04
N PHE A 202 -6.99 10.66 -0.08
CA PHE A 202 -6.06 9.96 -0.95
C PHE A 202 -5.46 10.92 -1.96
N LYS A 203 -4.17 10.78 -2.24
CA LYS A 203 -3.47 11.56 -3.26
C LYS A 203 -2.59 10.66 -4.11
N ALA A 204 -2.54 10.94 -5.41
CA ALA A 204 -1.65 10.26 -6.33
C ALA A 204 -0.50 11.18 -6.73
N LEU A 205 0.74 10.79 -6.41
CA LEU A 205 1.95 11.51 -6.79
C LEU A 205 2.47 10.96 -8.12
N THR A 206 2.65 11.82 -9.11
CA THR A 206 3.20 11.47 -10.43
C THR A 206 4.44 12.31 -10.70
N LEU A 207 5.57 11.66 -10.99
CA LEU A 207 6.74 12.33 -11.54
C LEU A 207 6.54 12.50 -13.05
N LEU A 208 6.49 13.75 -13.53
CA LEU A 208 6.30 14.07 -14.95
C LEU A 208 7.61 14.05 -15.73
N THR A 209 8.72 14.39 -15.09
CA THR A 209 10.05 14.32 -15.70
C THR A 209 10.48 12.86 -15.85
N SER A 210 10.92 12.48 -17.05
CA SER A 210 11.34 11.12 -17.36
C SER A 210 12.86 10.97 -17.34
N ARG A 211 13.32 9.71 -17.25
CA ARG A 211 14.73 9.36 -17.47
C ARG A 211 15.29 9.86 -18.81
N PHE A 212 14.45 9.88 -19.85
CA PHE A 212 14.84 10.39 -21.17
C PHE A 212 15.10 11.90 -21.14
N ASP A 213 14.33 12.65 -20.37
CA ASP A 213 14.57 14.08 -20.20
C ASP A 213 15.91 14.33 -19.50
N HIS A 214 16.26 13.51 -18.50
CA HIS A 214 17.55 13.59 -17.80
C HIS A 214 18.75 13.14 -18.66
N LEU A 215 18.54 12.21 -19.61
CA LEU A 215 19.57 11.85 -20.59
C LEU A 215 19.95 13.04 -21.49
N HIS A 216 18.98 13.90 -21.83
CA HIS A 216 19.23 15.11 -22.61
C HIS A 216 19.69 16.30 -21.76
N ASN A 217 19.18 16.43 -20.54
CA ASN A 217 19.54 17.48 -19.60
C ASN A 217 19.63 16.94 -18.16
N PRO A 218 20.82 16.51 -17.70
CA PRO A 218 20.99 15.89 -16.39
C PRO A 218 20.64 16.80 -15.21
N SER A 219 20.75 18.13 -15.41
CA SER A 219 20.46 19.15 -14.39
C SER A 219 18.99 19.58 -14.37
N LEU A 220 18.13 18.99 -15.23
CA LEU A 220 16.72 19.33 -15.31
C LEU A 220 16.02 19.00 -13.99
N MET A 221 15.39 19.99 -13.36
CA MET A 221 14.58 19.77 -12.15
C MET A 221 13.45 18.79 -12.42
N CYS A 222 13.21 17.90 -11.47
CA CYS A 222 12.06 17.02 -11.53
C CYS A 222 10.77 17.82 -11.30
N THR A 223 9.78 17.62 -12.16
CA THR A 223 8.44 18.19 -12.01
C THR A 223 7.49 17.12 -11.52
N HIS A 224 6.79 17.41 -10.43
CA HIS A 224 5.81 16.52 -9.80
C HIS A 224 4.40 17.06 -10.02
N GLU A 225 3.45 16.15 -10.18
CA GLU A 225 2.02 16.43 -10.12
C GLU A 225 1.39 15.62 -8.99
N VAL A 226 0.65 16.28 -8.11
CA VAL A 226 -0.15 15.64 -7.07
C VAL A 226 -1.61 15.77 -7.44
N ILE A 227 -2.30 14.63 -7.51
CA ILE A 227 -3.72 14.54 -7.83
C ILE A 227 -4.46 14.18 -6.55
N THR A 228 -5.29 15.09 -6.05
CA THR A 228 -6.08 14.85 -4.83
C THR A 228 -7.41 14.20 -5.20
N LEU A 229 -7.71 13.08 -4.55
CA LEU A 229 -8.90 12.28 -4.79
C LEU A 229 -9.94 12.58 -3.71
N GLY A 230 -11.11 13.04 -4.16
CA GLY A 230 -12.27 13.27 -3.32
C GLY A 230 -13.01 11.98 -2.99
N ARG A 231 -14.02 12.13 -2.12
CA ARG A 231 -14.92 11.02 -1.77
C ARG A 231 -15.60 10.46 -3.03
N GLY A 232 -15.52 9.13 -3.20
CA GLY A 232 -16.05 8.45 -4.39
C GLY A 232 -15.08 8.44 -5.59
N GLY A 233 -13.81 8.80 -5.39
CA GLY A 233 -12.77 8.59 -6.41
C GLY A 233 -12.67 9.66 -7.48
N ARG A 234 -13.37 10.79 -7.33
CA ARG A 234 -13.30 11.90 -8.29
C ARG A 234 -12.04 12.72 -8.02
N VAL A 235 -11.36 13.14 -9.09
CA VAL A 235 -10.27 14.10 -8.99
C VAL A 235 -10.85 15.44 -8.53
N VAL A 236 -10.34 15.97 -7.41
CA VAL A 236 -10.79 17.25 -6.83
C VAL A 236 -9.86 18.38 -7.23
N SER A 237 -8.55 18.14 -7.18
CA SER A 237 -7.55 19.15 -7.52
C SER A 237 -6.27 18.50 -8.06
N ARG A 238 -5.47 19.32 -8.75
CA ARG A 238 -4.11 19.01 -9.17
C ARG A 238 -3.19 20.13 -8.74
N SER A 239 -2.08 19.79 -8.12
CA SER A 239 -1.00 20.72 -7.79
C SER A 239 0.31 20.24 -8.42
N ARG A 240 1.27 21.16 -8.56
CA ARG A 240 2.61 20.83 -9.06
C ARG A 240 3.67 21.48 -8.19
N PHE A 241 4.79 20.79 -8.07
CA PHE A 241 5.98 21.32 -7.42
C PHE A 241 7.22 20.74 -8.11
N THR A 242 8.38 21.32 -7.83
CA THR A 242 9.66 20.88 -8.38
C THR A 242 10.58 20.37 -7.29
N SER A 243 11.55 19.53 -7.67
CA SER A 243 12.59 19.04 -6.77
C SER A 243 13.93 18.92 -7.49
N PRO A 244 15.03 18.72 -6.73
CA PRO A 244 16.29 18.28 -7.31
C PRO A 244 16.12 17.04 -8.21
N PRO A 245 17.05 16.81 -9.16
CA PRO A 245 16.90 15.80 -10.19
C PRO A 245 17.20 14.40 -9.62
N TYR A 246 16.35 13.42 -9.96
CA TYR A 246 16.52 12.01 -9.61
C TYR A 246 15.63 11.11 -10.46
N ASP A 247 15.99 9.83 -10.49
CA ASP A 247 15.24 8.79 -11.20
C ASP A 247 14.64 7.79 -10.21
N PRO A 248 13.31 7.65 -10.14
CA PRO A 248 12.68 6.72 -9.22
C PRO A 248 12.81 5.27 -9.70
N ILE A 249 13.08 4.35 -8.76
CA ILE A 249 13.39 2.94 -9.03
C ILE A 249 12.34 2.00 -8.46
N THR A 250 11.83 2.28 -7.24
CA THR A 250 10.86 1.38 -6.57
C THR A 250 9.45 1.95 -6.61
N MET A 251 8.46 1.11 -6.36
CA MET A 251 7.12 1.60 -6.01
C MET A 251 7.10 2.32 -4.67
N GLY A 252 6.06 3.14 -4.49
CA GLY A 252 5.81 3.86 -3.26
C GLY A 252 5.19 2.98 -2.19
N LEU A 253 5.73 3.05 -0.99
CA LEU A 253 5.12 2.54 0.24
C LEU A 253 4.66 3.73 1.08
N THR A 254 3.40 3.72 1.53
CA THR A 254 2.87 4.80 2.38
C THR A 254 2.71 4.30 3.81
N ILE A 255 3.42 4.93 4.75
CA ILE A 255 3.33 4.63 6.18
C ILE A 255 2.95 5.94 6.90
N ASN A 256 1.85 5.93 7.65
CA ASN A 256 1.43 7.05 8.52
C ASN A 256 1.38 8.43 7.84
N GLY A 257 1.02 8.51 6.55
CA GLY A 257 0.94 9.79 5.82
C GLY A 257 2.23 10.19 5.08
N PHE A 258 3.27 9.38 5.16
CA PHE A 258 4.53 9.58 4.44
C PHE A 258 4.71 8.50 3.39
N MET A 259 5.01 8.92 2.17
CA MET A 259 5.29 8.03 1.05
C MET A 259 6.80 7.90 0.86
N TYR A 260 7.28 6.66 0.82
CA TYR A 260 8.68 6.30 0.65
C TYR A 260 8.87 5.53 -0.65
N TYR A 261 9.90 5.87 -1.41
CA TYR A 261 10.33 5.10 -2.58
C TYR A 261 11.82 5.32 -2.86
N GLY A 262 12.47 4.29 -3.39
CA GLY A 262 13.87 4.35 -3.81
C GLY A 262 14.03 5.12 -5.10
N ALA A 263 15.12 5.85 -5.20
CA ALA A 263 15.55 6.61 -6.36
C ALA A 263 17.09 6.60 -6.47
N SER A 264 17.60 6.92 -7.65
CA SER A 264 19.01 7.20 -7.89
C SER A 264 19.22 8.61 -8.40
N LEU A 265 20.46 9.09 -8.33
CA LEU A 265 20.85 10.25 -9.10
C LEU A 265 20.79 9.93 -10.61
N PRO A 266 20.44 10.91 -11.46
CA PRO A 266 20.43 10.67 -12.89
C PRO A 266 21.83 10.34 -13.39
N LEU A 267 21.93 9.37 -14.31
CA LEU A 267 23.19 8.87 -14.89
C LEU A 267 24.18 8.26 -13.89
N ARG A 268 23.83 8.16 -12.60
CA ARG A 268 24.66 7.59 -11.53
C ARG A 268 23.85 6.59 -10.73
N GLU A 269 23.69 5.41 -11.31
CA GLU A 269 22.82 4.35 -10.79
C GLU A 269 23.31 3.76 -9.45
N ASP A 270 24.58 3.99 -9.08
CA ASP A 270 25.19 3.50 -7.84
C ASP A 270 24.81 4.35 -6.61
N ASN A 271 24.32 5.57 -6.82
CA ASN A 271 23.98 6.51 -5.75
C ASN A 271 22.50 6.43 -5.42
N LEU A 272 22.16 5.46 -4.57
CA LEU A 272 20.80 5.11 -4.21
C LEU A 272 20.38 5.77 -2.90
N PHE A 273 19.13 6.22 -2.87
CA PHE A 273 18.53 6.84 -1.69
C PHE A 273 17.01 6.64 -1.70
N LEU A 274 16.39 6.88 -0.55
CA LEU A 274 14.95 6.93 -0.41
C LEU A 274 14.47 8.38 -0.47
N VAL A 275 13.40 8.61 -1.21
CA VAL A 275 12.64 9.85 -1.17
C VAL A 275 11.54 9.71 -0.13
N CYS A 276 11.48 10.65 0.82
CA CYS A 276 10.39 10.78 1.79
C CYS A 276 9.49 11.93 1.37
N PHE A 277 8.25 11.62 0.97
CA PHE A 277 7.25 12.58 0.56
C PHE A 277 6.12 12.70 1.59
N ASP A 278 5.83 13.93 2.00
CA ASP A 278 4.72 14.26 2.89
C ASP A 278 3.43 14.38 2.08
N VAL A 279 2.52 13.42 2.23
CA VAL A 279 1.26 13.37 1.46
C VAL A 279 0.36 14.55 1.82
N ARG A 280 0.35 14.97 3.09
CA ARG A 280 -0.51 16.06 3.56
C ARG A 280 -0.05 17.39 3.00
N ASN A 281 1.23 17.71 3.16
CA ASN A 281 1.81 18.99 2.78
C ASN A 281 2.32 19.04 1.32
N GLU A 282 2.21 17.93 0.58
CA GLU A 282 2.54 17.82 -0.84
C GLU A 282 3.97 18.23 -1.18
N ARG A 283 4.94 17.79 -0.37
CA ARG A 283 6.36 18.14 -0.53
C ARG A 283 7.29 16.99 -0.19
N ILE A 284 8.48 17.01 -0.79
CA ILE A 284 9.58 16.12 -0.39
C ILE A 284 10.20 16.69 0.90
N LEU A 285 10.30 15.85 1.93
CA LEU A 285 10.90 16.23 3.22
C LEU A 285 12.39 15.93 3.28
N SER A 286 12.78 14.75 2.78
CA SER A 286 14.16 14.30 2.87
C SER A 286 14.52 13.33 1.75
N PHE A 287 15.81 13.33 1.43
CA PHE A 287 16.48 12.29 0.65
C PHE A 287 17.35 11.51 1.64
N ILE A 288 16.98 10.27 1.91
CA ILE A 288 17.58 9.44 2.95
C ILE A 288 18.59 8.51 2.27
N PRO A 289 19.90 8.64 2.57
CA PRO A 289 20.90 7.74 2.04
C PRO A 289 20.58 6.29 2.43
N THR A 290 20.72 5.38 1.48
CA THR A 290 20.54 3.96 1.76
C THR A 290 21.88 3.28 1.99
N PRO A 291 21.95 2.25 2.85
CA PRO A 291 23.13 1.39 2.92
C PRO A 291 23.47 0.86 1.52
N THR A 292 24.76 0.76 1.19
CA THR A 292 25.25 0.39 -0.15
C THR A 292 24.64 -0.92 -0.67
N ASP A 293 24.36 -1.86 0.22
CA ASP A 293 23.80 -3.17 -0.12
C ASP A 293 22.26 -3.21 -0.10
N ALA A 294 21.57 -2.13 0.29
CA ALA A 294 20.13 -2.18 0.59
C ALA A 294 19.23 -2.12 -0.67
N LEU A 295 19.63 -1.34 -1.67
CA LEU A 295 18.96 -1.28 -2.97
C LEU A 295 19.88 -1.92 -4.01
N VAL A 296 19.81 -3.23 -4.19
CA VAL A 296 20.58 -3.88 -5.25
C VAL A 296 19.89 -3.64 -6.59
N TRP A 297 20.67 -3.27 -7.60
CA TRP A 297 20.21 -3.13 -8.98
C TRP A 297 19.56 -4.43 -9.48
N GLN A 298 18.64 -4.35 -10.45
CA GLN A 298 17.67 -5.40 -10.85
C GLN A 298 16.45 -5.55 -9.93
N GLY A 299 16.37 -4.71 -8.89
CA GLY A 299 15.13 -4.45 -8.19
C GLY A 299 14.64 -5.62 -7.37
N PHE A 300 15.50 -6.55 -6.96
CA PHE A 300 15.18 -7.70 -6.11
C PHE A 300 14.74 -7.32 -4.68
N SER A 301 15.21 -6.17 -4.19
CA SER A 301 14.82 -5.65 -2.88
C SER A 301 13.33 -5.31 -2.82
N SER A 302 12.68 -5.67 -1.72
CA SER A 302 11.29 -5.31 -1.44
C SER A 302 11.23 -4.25 -0.36
N LEU A 303 10.56 -3.12 -0.63
CA LEU A 303 10.29 -2.08 0.36
C LEU A 303 9.01 -2.44 1.11
N ILE A 304 9.11 -2.62 2.42
CA ILE A 304 8.01 -3.10 3.26
C ILE A 304 7.83 -2.24 4.52
N GLU A 305 6.62 -2.31 5.08
CA GLU A 305 6.38 -1.87 6.45
C GLU A 305 6.65 -3.06 7.38
N TYR A 306 7.56 -2.87 8.34
CA TYR A 306 7.91 -3.87 9.35
C TYR A 306 7.77 -3.24 10.74
N LYS A 307 6.80 -3.73 11.53
CA LYS A 307 6.50 -3.22 12.88
C LYS A 307 6.31 -1.69 12.93
N GLY A 308 5.62 -1.13 11.94
CA GLY A 308 5.36 0.30 11.83
C GLY A 308 6.55 1.15 11.37
N LYS A 309 7.68 0.52 11.03
CA LYS A 309 8.87 1.16 10.50
C LYS A 309 9.09 0.79 9.03
N LEU A 310 9.80 1.66 8.33
CA LEU A 310 10.24 1.40 6.97
C LEU A 310 11.36 0.35 6.97
N ALA A 311 11.27 -0.66 6.11
CA ALA A 311 12.31 -1.67 6.00
C ALA A 311 12.51 -2.14 4.55
N PHE A 312 13.73 -2.62 4.26
CA PHE A 312 14.04 -3.35 3.04
C PHE A 312 14.25 -4.83 3.35
N VAL A 313 13.69 -5.68 2.50
CA VAL A 313 14.07 -7.08 2.41
C VAL A 313 14.96 -7.24 1.19
N VAL A 314 16.21 -7.63 1.41
CA VAL A 314 17.25 -7.70 0.39
C VAL A 314 17.70 -9.15 0.24
N PRO A 315 17.41 -9.79 -0.89
CA PRO A 315 17.95 -11.12 -1.18
C PRO A 315 19.48 -11.15 -1.12
N ASN A 316 20.03 -12.05 -0.31
CA ASN A 316 21.46 -12.30 -0.22
C ASN A 316 21.76 -13.62 -0.94
N CYS A 317 21.64 -13.60 -2.27
CA CYS A 317 21.76 -14.81 -3.10
C CYS A 317 23.22 -15.02 -3.50
N GLN A 318 23.89 -16.02 -2.91
CA GLN A 318 25.13 -16.57 -3.49
C GLN A 318 24.74 -17.62 -4.54
N GLY A 319 24.28 -17.17 -5.71
CA GLY A 319 23.87 -18.03 -6.84
C GLY A 319 22.39 -17.95 -7.20
N LEU A 320 21.82 -19.04 -7.71
CA LEU A 320 20.43 -19.13 -8.19
C LEU A 320 19.45 -19.55 -7.08
N SER A 321 19.69 -19.28 -5.79
CA SER A 321 18.74 -19.63 -4.72
C SER A 321 18.42 -18.44 -3.81
N PHE A 322 17.14 -18.28 -3.46
CA PHE A 322 16.69 -17.34 -2.43
C PHE A 322 16.59 -18.07 -1.09
N ASP A 323 17.76 -18.37 -0.52
CA ASP A 323 17.89 -19.06 0.76
C ASP A 323 18.34 -18.13 1.88
N ARG A 324 18.73 -16.89 1.56
CA ARG A 324 19.16 -15.88 2.54
C ARG A 324 18.65 -14.51 2.16
N PHE A 325 18.39 -13.70 3.17
CA PHE A 325 18.06 -12.29 2.98
C PHE A 325 18.49 -11.43 4.17
N ASP A 326 18.75 -10.17 3.89
CA ASP A 326 19.00 -9.14 4.88
C ASP A 326 17.76 -8.26 5.04
N LEU A 327 17.35 -8.06 6.28
CA LEU A 327 16.32 -7.11 6.70
C LEU A 327 17.00 -5.84 7.20
N TRP A 328 16.87 -4.76 6.45
CA TRP A 328 17.33 -3.44 6.85
C TRP A 328 16.17 -2.61 7.38
N ILE A 329 16.26 -2.10 8.60
CA ILE A 329 15.18 -1.33 9.25
C ILE A 329 15.67 0.10 9.45
N LEU A 330 14.87 1.08 9.01
CA LEU A 330 15.12 2.49 9.29
C LEU A 330 14.67 2.79 10.72
N GLU A 331 15.64 2.95 11.61
CA GLU A 331 15.39 3.17 13.04
C GLU A 331 15.05 4.63 13.33
N ASP A 332 15.75 5.56 12.67
CA ASP A 332 15.54 7.00 12.79
C ASP A 332 15.59 7.67 11.41
N VAL A 333 14.44 8.20 10.98
CA VAL A 333 14.27 8.89 9.69
C VAL A 333 15.03 10.22 9.65
N THR A 334 15.25 10.87 10.80
CA THR A 334 15.91 12.18 10.87
C THR A 334 17.43 12.06 10.90
N LYS A 335 17.93 11.03 11.59
CA LYS A 335 19.38 10.75 11.68
C LYS A 335 19.87 9.82 10.56
N HIS A 336 18.94 9.24 9.80
CA HIS A 336 19.23 8.24 8.77
C HIS A 336 19.93 6.99 9.33
N GLU A 337 19.53 6.55 10.53
CA GLU A 337 20.10 5.39 11.21
C GLU A 337 19.41 4.10 10.77
N TRP A 338 20.20 3.12 10.33
CA TRP A 338 19.74 1.82 9.86
C TRP A 338 20.25 0.69 10.75
N SER A 339 19.40 -0.30 11.03
CA SER A 339 19.81 -1.58 11.60
C SER A 339 19.72 -2.70 10.56
N ARG A 340 20.58 -3.72 10.67
CA ARG A 340 20.61 -4.88 9.77
C ARG A 340 20.43 -6.17 10.56
N GLN A 341 19.58 -7.05 10.04
CA GLN A 341 19.42 -8.43 10.52
C GLN A 341 19.50 -9.39 9.33
N SER A 342 20.27 -10.46 9.46
CA SER A 342 20.47 -11.45 8.38
C SER A 342 19.77 -12.74 8.74
N PHE A 343 19.02 -13.30 7.79
CA PHE A 343 18.24 -14.52 7.99
C PHE A 343 18.55 -15.56 6.91
N GLN A 344 18.48 -16.83 7.32
CA GLN A 344 18.59 -17.98 6.43
C GLN A 344 17.26 -18.74 6.42
N LEU A 345 16.72 -18.92 5.23
CA LEU A 345 15.51 -19.70 4.97
C LEU A 345 15.86 -21.19 4.83
N PRO A 346 14.95 -22.11 5.21
CA PRO A 346 15.15 -23.54 5.01
C PRO A 346 15.36 -23.90 3.52
N LEU A 347 16.42 -24.64 3.21
CA LEU A 347 16.76 -25.10 1.85
C LEU A 347 15.72 -26.04 1.21
N SER A 348 14.83 -26.64 2.02
CA SER A 348 13.76 -27.52 1.56
C SER A 348 12.60 -26.79 0.87
N LEU A 349 12.63 -25.45 0.86
CA LEU A 349 11.66 -24.64 0.16
C LEU A 349 12.15 -24.39 -1.27
N PRO A 350 11.28 -24.49 -2.30
CA PRO A 350 11.68 -24.43 -3.71
C PRO A 350 11.98 -22.98 -4.10
N PHE A 351 13.10 -22.44 -3.62
CA PHE A 351 13.54 -21.09 -3.90
C PHE A 351 14.63 -21.06 -4.96
N THR A 352 14.55 -21.91 -5.99
CA THR A 352 15.45 -21.84 -7.14
C THR A 352 15.10 -20.62 -7.99
N VAL A 353 15.93 -19.58 -7.90
CA VAL A 353 16.05 -18.39 -8.76
C VAL A 353 16.57 -18.76 -10.17
N GLY A 354 16.18 -19.93 -10.68
CA GLY A 354 16.39 -20.30 -12.07
C GLY A 354 15.18 -19.89 -12.91
N MET A 355 15.41 -19.32 -14.09
CA MET A 355 14.39 -19.15 -15.14
C MET A 355 13.22 -18.21 -14.78
N GLY A 356 13.54 -17.02 -14.26
CA GLY A 356 12.56 -15.93 -14.10
C GLY A 356 11.61 -16.06 -12.90
N GLN A 357 11.78 -17.07 -12.04
CA GLN A 357 11.03 -17.20 -10.79
C GLN A 357 11.66 -16.32 -9.71
N ARG A 358 11.01 -15.20 -9.43
CA ARG A 358 11.46 -14.21 -8.47
C ARG A 358 10.57 -14.20 -7.23
N MET A 359 11.16 -14.27 -6.03
CA MET A 359 10.43 -14.04 -4.78
C MET A 359 10.33 -12.56 -4.46
N ILE A 360 9.17 -12.15 -3.96
CA ILE A 360 8.88 -10.78 -3.55
C ILE A 360 8.24 -10.77 -2.17
N SER A 361 8.53 -9.73 -1.38
CA SER A 361 7.80 -9.45 -0.15
C SER A 361 6.87 -8.26 -0.34
N GLN A 362 5.67 -8.35 0.23
CA GLN A 362 4.64 -7.30 0.16
C GLN A 362 4.37 -6.66 1.53
N GLY A 363 5.06 -7.10 2.58
CA GLY A 363 4.82 -6.63 3.95
C GLY A 363 4.85 -7.73 5.00
N THR A 364 4.32 -7.37 6.16
CA THR A 364 4.10 -8.28 7.28
C THR A 364 2.62 -8.47 7.59
N ASN A 365 2.26 -9.60 8.19
CA ASN A 365 0.95 -9.75 8.83
C ASN A 365 0.91 -9.08 10.22
N LYS A 366 -0.26 -9.11 10.89
CA LYS A 366 -0.44 -8.58 12.25
C LYS A 366 0.47 -9.24 13.30
N ALA A 367 0.91 -10.48 13.06
CA ALA A 367 1.84 -11.20 13.94
C ALA A 367 3.31 -10.80 13.73
N GLY A 368 3.61 -9.96 12.73
CA GLY A 368 4.97 -9.56 12.39
C GLY A 368 5.76 -10.60 11.59
N GLU A 369 5.09 -11.61 11.03
CA GLU A 369 5.69 -12.53 10.06
C GLU A 369 5.86 -11.80 8.72
N ILE A 370 7.03 -11.94 8.11
CA ILE A 370 7.34 -11.40 6.77
C ILE A 370 6.73 -12.35 5.73
N ILE A 371 5.94 -11.78 4.81
CA ILE A 371 5.22 -12.53 3.79
C ILE A 371 6.04 -12.53 2.50
N PHE A 372 6.27 -13.71 1.95
CA PHE A 372 6.95 -13.91 0.66
C PHE A 372 6.04 -14.64 -0.33
N SER A 373 6.06 -14.22 -1.59
CA SER A 373 5.32 -14.86 -2.68
C SER A 373 6.11 -14.85 -3.98
N PRO A 374 5.85 -15.80 -4.89
CA PRO A 374 6.36 -15.73 -6.26
C PRO A 374 5.79 -14.51 -7.01
N ALA A 375 6.63 -13.83 -7.78
CA ALA A 375 6.23 -12.69 -8.61
C ALA A 375 5.46 -13.10 -9.89
N ILE A 376 5.52 -14.38 -10.25
CA ILE A 376 4.87 -14.98 -11.41
C ILE A 376 4.05 -16.17 -10.92
N LEU A 377 2.89 -16.39 -11.53
CA LEU A 377 2.12 -17.60 -11.28
C LEU A 377 2.97 -18.85 -11.56
N PRO A 378 2.74 -19.94 -10.80
CA PRO A 378 3.34 -21.22 -11.13
C PRO A 378 2.79 -21.69 -12.49
N GLY A 379 3.40 -22.73 -13.06
CA GLY A 379 3.02 -23.22 -14.39
C GLY A 379 1.55 -23.64 -14.46
N ARG A 380 1.10 -24.01 -15.66
CA ARG A 380 -0.28 -24.42 -15.93
C ARG A 380 -0.91 -25.28 -14.83
N ALA A 381 -2.02 -24.79 -14.25
CA ALA A 381 -2.81 -25.40 -13.18
C ALA A 381 -2.02 -25.86 -11.94
N GLN A 382 -0.86 -25.25 -11.68
CA GLN A 382 -0.07 -25.56 -10.49
C GLN A 382 -0.55 -24.79 -9.26
N PRO A 383 -0.36 -25.37 -8.05
CA PRO A 383 -0.73 -24.71 -6.80
C PRO A 383 0.10 -23.44 -6.53
N PHE A 384 -0.57 -22.35 -6.16
CA PHE A 384 0.07 -21.12 -5.70
C PHE A 384 0.38 -21.21 -4.19
N TYR A 385 1.62 -20.90 -3.80
CA TYR A 385 2.06 -20.92 -2.41
C TYR A 385 2.57 -19.55 -1.97
N VAL A 386 2.26 -19.20 -0.73
CA VAL A 386 2.78 -18.04 0.00
C VAL A 386 3.54 -18.55 1.22
N PHE A 387 4.59 -17.84 1.63
CA PHE A 387 5.45 -18.23 2.73
C PHE A 387 5.44 -17.14 3.80
N TYR A 388 5.23 -17.55 5.05
CA TYR A 388 5.27 -16.66 6.20
C TYR A 388 6.53 -17.00 6.99
N PHE A 389 7.40 -16.01 7.14
CA PHE A 389 8.64 -16.14 7.87
C PHE A 389 8.55 -15.37 9.19
N ASN A 390 8.78 -16.06 10.30
CA ASN A 390 8.81 -15.46 11.61
C ASN A 390 10.26 -15.11 11.99
N PRO A 391 10.63 -13.81 12.03
CA PRO A 391 12.01 -13.40 12.34
C PRO A 391 12.43 -13.66 13.79
N VAL A 392 11.48 -13.88 14.71
CA VAL A 392 11.77 -14.18 16.12
C VAL A 392 12.11 -15.65 16.32
N THR A 393 11.34 -16.55 15.71
CA THR A 393 11.54 -18.00 15.84
C THR A 393 12.42 -18.59 14.75
N ASN A 394 12.74 -17.79 13.72
CA ASN A 394 13.44 -18.20 12.51
C ASN A 394 12.77 -19.40 11.80
N LYS A 395 11.45 -19.50 11.90
CA LYS A 395 10.65 -20.55 11.26
C LYS A 395 9.90 -19.99 10.07
N THR A 396 9.80 -20.82 9.03
CA THR A 396 8.99 -20.54 7.84
C THR A 396 7.86 -21.56 7.76
N ARG A 397 6.65 -21.08 7.50
CA ARG A 397 5.52 -21.93 7.12
C ARG A 397 5.11 -21.65 5.69
N ARG A 398 4.73 -22.71 4.98
CA ARG A 398 4.25 -22.67 3.59
C ARG A 398 2.74 -22.84 3.60
N VAL A 399 2.04 -21.94 2.91
CA VAL A 399 0.58 -21.92 2.82
C VAL A 399 0.16 -21.97 1.36
N ARG A 400 -0.66 -22.95 1.01
CA ARG A 400 -1.29 -23.04 -0.32
C ARG A 400 -2.45 -22.05 -0.40
N ILE A 401 -2.55 -21.28 -1.47
CA ILE A 401 -3.75 -20.47 -1.72
C ILE A 401 -4.56 -21.13 -2.83
N HIS A 402 -5.73 -21.66 -2.48
CA HIS A 402 -6.67 -22.24 -3.43
C HIS A 402 -7.40 -21.16 -4.23
N GLY A 403 -7.77 -21.48 -5.47
CA GLY A 403 -8.56 -20.62 -6.35
C GLY A 403 -7.76 -19.62 -7.18
N VAL A 404 -6.46 -19.43 -6.89
CA VAL A 404 -5.58 -18.52 -7.63
C VAL A 404 -5.01 -19.24 -8.85
N ALA A 405 -5.80 -19.29 -9.93
CA ALA A 405 -5.42 -19.91 -11.20
C ALA A 405 -4.88 -21.36 -11.09
N ASP A 406 -5.41 -22.14 -10.16
CA ASP A 406 -5.00 -23.51 -9.86
C ASP A 406 -5.87 -24.57 -10.57
N THR A 407 -6.63 -24.18 -11.60
CA THR A 407 -7.53 -25.06 -12.37
C THR A 407 -7.36 -24.88 -13.88
N GLU A 408 -7.45 -25.98 -14.64
CA GLU A 408 -7.40 -25.98 -16.10
C GLU A 408 -8.51 -25.13 -16.75
N ASP A 409 -9.70 -25.16 -16.17
CA ASP A 409 -10.84 -24.37 -16.62
C ASP A 409 -10.54 -22.88 -16.56
N PHE A 410 -9.89 -22.41 -15.49
CA PHE A 410 -9.52 -21.01 -15.37
C PHE A 410 -8.51 -20.61 -16.46
N TRP A 411 -7.49 -21.43 -16.67
CA TRP A 411 -6.47 -21.18 -17.70
C TRP A 411 -7.08 -21.12 -19.10
N SER A 412 -7.94 -22.08 -19.42
CA SER A 412 -8.60 -22.17 -20.73
C SER A 412 -9.60 -21.03 -20.94
N ARG A 413 -10.39 -20.68 -19.91
CA ARG A 413 -11.39 -19.60 -19.96
C ARG A 413 -10.78 -18.22 -20.13
N TYR A 414 -9.60 -18.00 -19.53
CA TYR A 414 -8.96 -16.69 -19.49
C TYR A 414 -7.68 -16.58 -20.32
N GLY A 415 -7.37 -17.61 -21.10
CA GLY A 415 -6.26 -17.61 -22.07
C GLY A 415 -4.88 -17.47 -21.41
N LEU A 416 -4.69 -18.05 -20.23
CA LEU A 416 -3.36 -18.10 -19.60
C LEU A 416 -2.46 -19.04 -20.42
N THR A 417 -1.21 -18.61 -20.66
CA THR A 417 -0.22 -19.39 -21.41
C THR A 417 1.06 -19.53 -20.58
N ASP A 418 1.71 -20.69 -20.70
CA ASP A 418 2.96 -20.92 -19.98
C ASP A 418 4.05 -19.98 -20.49
N THR A 419 4.70 -19.27 -19.57
CA THR A 419 5.85 -18.40 -19.83
C THR A 419 6.99 -19.13 -20.56
N TRP A 420 7.11 -20.44 -20.37
CA TRP A 420 8.07 -21.32 -21.05
C TRP A 420 7.89 -21.41 -22.57
N GLN A 421 6.65 -21.44 -23.08
CA GLN A 421 6.42 -21.46 -24.52
C GLN A 421 6.77 -20.11 -25.17
N LEU A 422 6.74 -19.04 -24.37
CA LEU A 422 6.97 -17.67 -24.83
C LEU A 422 8.45 -17.32 -24.90
N TRP A 423 9.27 -17.82 -23.96
CA TRP A 423 10.73 -17.75 -24.07
C TRP A 423 11.23 -18.48 -25.32
N LYS A 424 10.73 -19.70 -25.60
CA LYS A 424 11.04 -20.42 -26.84
C LYS A 424 10.66 -19.62 -28.10
N ARG A 425 9.50 -18.95 -28.10
CA ARG A 425 9.08 -18.10 -29.23
C ARG A 425 9.94 -16.84 -29.36
N ALA A 426 10.33 -16.21 -28.25
CA ALA A 426 11.19 -15.03 -28.26
C ALA A 426 12.62 -15.34 -28.72
N ASP A 427 13.15 -16.52 -28.37
CA ASP A 427 14.45 -17.00 -28.86
C ASP A 427 14.39 -17.42 -30.33
N CYS A 428 13.29 -18.05 -30.78
CA CYS A 428 13.07 -18.31 -32.21
C CYS A 428 13.01 -17.02 -33.03
N LEU A 429 12.35 -15.96 -32.54
CA LEU A 429 12.27 -14.66 -33.21
C LEU A 429 13.62 -13.93 -33.25
N ARG A 430 14.46 -14.11 -32.23
CA ARG A 430 15.85 -13.62 -32.21
C ARG A 430 16.76 -14.41 -33.15
N GLY A 431 16.57 -15.72 -33.27
CA GLY A 431 17.30 -16.57 -34.21
C GLY A 431 16.98 -16.27 -35.67
N SER A 432 15.74 -15.87 -35.99
CA SER A 432 15.34 -15.50 -37.35
C SER A 432 15.86 -14.15 -37.84
N LEU A 433 16.31 -13.25 -36.95
CA LEU A 433 16.89 -11.96 -37.31
C LEU A 433 18.42 -12.00 -37.50
N LEU A 434 19.07 -13.08 -37.06
CA LEU A 434 20.52 -13.31 -37.24
C LEU A 434 20.83 -14.29 -38.38
N GLY A 435 19.81 -14.82 -39.05
CA GLY A 435 19.94 -15.76 -40.19
C GLY A 435 19.78 -15.12 -41.57
N SER A 436 19.69 -13.79 -41.65
CA SER A 436 19.59 -13.05 -42.91
C SER A 436 20.62 -11.93 -42.95
N SER A 437 21.88 -12.29 -43.09
CA SER A 437 22.96 -11.41 -43.52
C SER A 437 23.92 -12.19 -44.39
#